data_AF-A0A0G1LCA7-F1
#
_entry.id   AF-A0A0G1LCA7-F1
#
_cell.length_a   1.000
_cell.length_b   1.000
_cell.length_c   1.000
_cell.angle_alpha   90.00
_cell.angle_beta   90.00
_cell.angle_gamma   90.00
#
_symmetry.space_group_name_H-M   'P 1'
#
loop_
_entity.id
_entity.type
_entity.pdbx_description
1 polymer ?
#
loop_
_entity_poly.entity_id
_entity_poly.type
_entity_poly.pdbx_seq_one_letter_code
_entity_poly.pdbx_strand_id
1 'polypeptide(L)'
;MKKGVTLLLAVFISTIAISLGLGIFAIIFGELKISGSAKESLIALYAADSGVECALYWDLAEGAFSITSPPASVNCVGDDHPVVFDAPFSRFTFDVQLTESDSCAHVRVEKPSEVTTVTALGENTGCGSASARTVQRGFEVKY
;
A
#
# COMPACT_ATOMS: atom_id res chain seq x y z
N MET A 1 60.83 16.60 -22.95
CA MET A 1 60.39 15.53 -22.02
C MET A 1 59.28 15.93 -21.05
N LYS A 2 59.13 17.20 -20.63
CA LYS A 2 58.12 17.61 -19.63
C LYS A 2 56.64 17.52 -20.09
N LYS A 3 56.35 17.63 -21.40
CA LYS A 3 54.97 17.66 -21.93
C LYS A 3 54.24 16.30 -21.92
N GLY A 4 54.98 15.18 -21.97
CA GLY A 4 54.36 13.84 -21.98
C GLY A 4 53.83 13.40 -20.61
N VAL A 5 54.54 13.76 -19.53
CA VAL A 5 54.15 13.42 -18.15
C VAL A 5 52.89 14.18 -17.74
N THR A 6 52.74 15.43 -18.17
CA THR A 6 51.55 16.25 -17.89
C THR A 6 50.28 15.67 -18.54
N LEU A 7 50.39 15.13 -19.75
CA LEU A 7 49.26 14.53 -20.46
C LEU A 7 48.81 13.22 -19.78
N LEU A 8 49.77 12.38 -19.35
CA LEU A 8 49.46 11.15 -18.63
C LEU A 8 48.80 11.43 -17.27
N LEU A 9 49.30 12.44 -16.54
CA LEU A 9 48.70 12.89 -15.27
C LEU A 9 47.27 13.41 -15.47
N ALA A 10 47.02 14.20 -16.53
CA ALA A 10 45.69 14.72 -16.83
C ALA A 10 44.69 13.59 -17.16
N VAL A 11 45.11 12.59 -17.94
CA VAL A 11 44.29 11.41 -18.24
C VAL A 11 44.01 10.61 -16.98
N PHE A 12 45.01 10.41 -16.10
CA PHE A 12 44.84 9.68 -14.85
C PHE A 12 43.85 10.34 -13.89
N ILE A 13 43.91 11.67 -13.74
CA ILE A 13 42.95 12.41 -12.91
C ILE A 13 41.54 12.33 -13.53
N SER A 14 41.45 12.42 -14.86
CA SER A 14 40.17 12.33 -15.57
C SER A 14 39.51 10.96 -15.43
N THR A 15 40.28 9.86 -15.49
CA THR A 15 39.72 8.50 -15.31
C THR A 15 39.22 8.28 -13.88
N ILE A 16 39.93 8.79 -12.86
CA ILE A 16 39.45 8.77 -11.47
C ILE A 16 38.14 9.55 -11.34
N ALA A 17 38.09 10.77 -11.89
CA ALA A 17 36.89 11.60 -11.85
C ALA A 17 35.69 10.92 -12.53
N ILE A 18 35.90 10.30 -13.69
CA ILE A 18 34.85 9.56 -14.42
C ILE A 18 34.41 8.32 -13.62
N SER A 19 35.33 7.57 -13.02
CA SER A 19 35.02 6.40 -12.19
C SER A 19 34.11 6.76 -11.00
N LEU A 20 34.43 7.86 -10.31
CA LEU A 20 33.59 8.39 -9.22
C LEU A 20 32.21 8.82 -9.74
N GLY A 21 32.16 9.53 -10.87
CA GLY A 21 30.91 9.96 -11.48
C GLY A 21 30.00 8.79 -11.87
N LEU A 22 30.55 7.73 -12.44
CA LEU A 22 29.81 6.51 -12.80
C LEU A 22 29.33 5.76 -11.55
N GLY A 23 30.13 5.71 -10.49
CA GLY A 23 29.73 5.12 -9.22
C GLY A 23 28.51 5.83 -8.62
N ILE A 24 28.53 7.17 -8.57
CA ILE A 24 27.40 7.97 -8.08
C ILE A 24 26.17 7.80 -8.97
N PHE A 25 26.35 7.81 -10.29
CA PHE A 25 25.26 7.61 -11.25
C PHE A 25 24.55 6.26 -11.05
N ALA A 26 25.30 5.18 -10.82
CA ALA A 26 24.74 3.86 -10.58
C ALA A 26 23.88 3.80 -9.32
N ILE A 27 24.30 4.49 -8.25
CA ILE A 27 23.53 4.57 -6.99
C ILE A 27 22.22 5.32 -7.23
N ILE A 28 22.29 6.53 -7.82
CA ILE A 28 21.09 7.35 -8.11
C ILE A 28 20.10 6.59 -9.01
N PHE A 29 20.61 5.89 -10.03
CA PHE A 29 19.76 5.12 -10.93
C PHE A 29 19.05 3.96 -10.19
N GLY A 30 19.72 3.34 -9.23
CA GLY A 30 19.11 2.34 -8.34
C GLY A 30 18.00 2.93 -7.48
N GLU A 31 18.25 4.08 -6.84
CA GLU A 31 17.28 4.77 -5.99
C GLU A 31 16.02 5.21 -6.74
N LEU A 32 16.17 5.75 -7.95
CA LEU A 32 15.04 6.14 -8.80
C LEU A 32 14.12 4.96 -9.11
N LYS A 33 14.68 3.76 -9.34
CA LYS A 33 13.89 2.55 -9.59
C LYS A 33 13.10 2.12 -8.35
N ILE A 34 13.68 2.24 -7.17
CA ILE A 34 13.02 1.88 -5.90
C ILE A 34 11.95 2.91 -5.54
N SER A 35 12.17 4.21 -5.84
CA SER A 35 11.24 5.30 -5.55
C SER A 35 9.85 5.06 -6.16
N GLY A 36 9.79 4.56 -7.40
CA GLY A 36 8.52 4.19 -8.04
C GLY A 36 7.75 3.14 -7.25
N SER A 37 8.40 2.03 -6.89
CA SER A 37 7.77 0.96 -6.10
C SER A 37 7.40 1.39 -4.68
N ALA A 38 8.18 2.31 -4.08
CA ALA A 38 7.90 2.88 -2.77
C ALA A 38 6.63 3.73 -2.82
N LYS A 39 6.46 4.56 -3.84
CA LYS A 39 5.23 5.35 -4.05
C LYS A 39 4.00 4.45 -4.15
N GLU A 40 4.04 3.42 -5.00
CA GLU A 40 2.91 2.48 -5.15
C GLU A 40 2.61 1.75 -3.82
N SER A 41 3.64 1.44 -3.04
CA SER A 41 3.46 0.84 -1.71
C SER A 41 2.78 1.80 -0.72
N LEU A 42 3.08 3.10 -0.79
CA LEU A 42 2.44 4.11 0.07
C LEU A 42 0.96 4.28 -0.26
N ILE A 43 0.60 4.25 -1.56
CA ILE A 43 -0.80 4.31 -1.99
C ILE A 43 -1.56 3.09 -1.45
N ALA A 44 -1.02 1.89 -1.64
CA ALA A 44 -1.61 0.66 -1.12
C ALA A 44 -1.73 0.67 0.42
N LEU A 45 -0.73 1.20 1.12
CA LEU A 45 -0.76 1.30 2.59
C LEU A 45 -1.80 2.31 3.07
N TYR A 46 -1.91 3.46 2.40
CA TYR A 46 -2.91 4.48 2.70
C TYR A 46 -4.34 3.95 2.50
N ALA A 47 -4.57 3.19 1.43
CA ALA A 47 -5.85 2.51 1.21
C ALA A 47 -6.14 1.50 2.33
N ALA A 48 -5.17 0.65 2.68
CA ALA A 48 -5.31 -0.32 3.77
C ALA A 48 -5.63 0.36 5.11
N ASP A 49 -4.96 1.46 5.43
CA ASP A 49 -5.16 2.25 6.66
C ASP A 49 -6.58 2.84 6.71
N SER A 50 -7.01 3.44 5.60
CA SER A 50 -8.38 3.98 5.49
C SER A 50 -9.44 2.89 5.65
N GLY A 51 -9.20 1.71 5.08
CA GLY A 51 -10.10 0.56 5.20
C GLY A 51 -10.17 -0.01 6.63
N VAL A 52 -9.02 -0.17 7.31
CA VAL A 52 -8.98 -0.69 8.68
C VAL A 52 -9.62 0.28 9.66
N GLU A 53 -9.34 1.58 9.54
CA GLU A 53 -9.96 2.60 10.39
C GLU A 53 -11.48 2.66 10.17
N CYS A 54 -11.96 2.49 8.93
CA CYS A 54 -13.39 2.41 8.68
C CYS A 54 -14.03 1.19 9.36
N ALA A 55 -13.43 0.00 9.22
CA ALA A 55 -13.93 -1.19 9.90
C ALA A 55 -13.92 -1.01 11.43
N LEU A 56 -12.81 -0.54 11.99
CA LEU A 56 -12.69 -0.34 13.44
C LEU A 56 -13.70 0.69 13.96
N TYR A 57 -13.93 1.77 13.22
CA TYR A 57 -14.97 2.75 13.58
C TYR A 57 -16.36 2.09 13.65
N TRP A 58 -16.78 1.43 12.58
CA TRP A 58 -18.10 0.80 12.53
C TRP A 58 -18.25 -0.36 13.50
N ASP A 59 -17.15 -1.01 13.88
CA ASP A 59 -17.17 -2.10 14.84
C ASP A 59 -17.18 -1.63 16.29
N LEU A 60 -16.29 -0.71 16.65
CA LEU A 60 -16.09 -0.26 18.03
C LEU A 60 -17.00 0.89 18.44
N ALA A 61 -17.25 1.85 17.55
CA ALA A 61 -18.07 3.03 17.86
C ALA A 61 -19.55 2.75 17.63
N GLU A 62 -19.90 2.11 16.51
CA GLU A 62 -21.30 1.87 16.11
C GLU A 62 -21.80 0.46 16.45
N GLY A 63 -20.90 -0.50 16.70
CA GLY A 63 -21.29 -1.89 16.96
C GLY A 63 -22.01 -2.56 15.79
N ALA A 64 -21.79 -2.09 14.57
CA ALA A 64 -22.60 -2.44 13.40
C ALA A 64 -22.40 -3.89 12.95
N PHE A 65 -21.20 -4.46 13.11
CA PHE A 65 -20.91 -5.84 12.72
C PHE A 65 -21.45 -6.84 13.74
N SER A 66 -22.76 -7.08 13.69
CA SER A 66 -23.46 -8.09 14.49
C SER A 66 -23.93 -9.26 13.63
N ILE A 67 -23.75 -10.49 14.11
CA ILE A 67 -24.22 -11.70 13.42
C ILE A 67 -25.76 -11.81 13.37
N THR A 68 -26.47 -11.13 14.28
CA THR A 68 -27.95 -11.17 14.35
C THR A 68 -28.62 -10.10 13.49
N SER A 69 -27.89 -9.02 13.21
CA SER A 69 -28.37 -7.89 12.41
C SER A 69 -27.20 -7.32 11.61
N PRO A 70 -26.72 -8.06 10.58
CA PRO A 70 -25.60 -7.61 9.77
C PRO A 70 -25.98 -6.32 9.00
N PRO A 71 -25.06 -5.34 8.89
CA PRO A 71 -25.34 -4.11 8.16
C PRO A 71 -25.36 -4.42 6.65
N ALA A 72 -26.23 -3.75 5.91
CA ALA A 72 -26.26 -3.87 4.44
C ALA A 72 -25.12 -3.08 3.77
N SER A 73 -24.74 -1.96 4.38
CA SER A 73 -23.65 -1.10 3.94
C SER A 73 -23.02 -0.38 5.13
N VAL A 74 -21.78 0.09 4.93
CA VAL A 74 -21.06 0.97 5.85
C VAL A 74 -20.59 2.21 5.09
N ASN A 75 -20.67 3.38 5.71
CA ASN A 75 -20.17 4.60 5.09
C ASN A 75 -18.68 4.77 5.39
N CYS A 76 -17.85 4.78 4.36
CA CYS A 76 -16.42 5.05 4.46
C CYS A 76 -16.07 6.17 3.48
N VAL A 77 -15.25 7.14 3.90
CA VAL A 77 -14.76 8.21 3.01
C VAL A 77 -15.91 9.01 2.36
N GLY A 78 -17.09 9.03 2.99
CA GLY A 78 -18.28 9.75 2.50
C GLY A 78 -19.18 8.94 1.55
N ASP A 79 -18.77 7.74 1.14
CA ASP A 79 -19.51 6.85 0.25
C ASP A 79 -20.00 5.59 0.98
N ASP A 80 -21.14 5.04 0.55
CA ASP A 80 -21.68 3.80 1.10
C ASP A 80 -21.09 2.58 0.40
N HIS A 81 -20.46 1.69 1.17
CA HIS A 81 -19.85 0.45 0.70
C HIS A 81 -20.71 -0.75 1.12
N PRO A 82 -21.15 -1.60 0.17
CA PRO A 82 -21.96 -2.76 0.49
C PRO A 82 -21.17 -3.78 1.30
N VAL A 83 -21.79 -4.30 2.36
CA VAL A 83 -21.20 -5.32 3.22
C VAL A 83 -21.79 -6.68 2.87
N VAL A 84 -20.90 -7.65 2.66
CA VAL A 84 -21.26 -9.05 2.48
C VAL A 84 -21.02 -9.79 3.79
N PHE A 85 -22.07 -10.39 4.34
CA PHE A 85 -21.98 -11.23 5.54
C PHE A 85 -21.97 -12.72 5.19
N ASP A 86 -20.95 -13.41 5.65
CA ASP A 86 -20.73 -14.85 5.51
C ASP A 86 -20.95 -15.52 6.87
N ALA A 87 -22.20 -15.94 7.09
CA ALA A 87 -22.69 -16.46 8.38
C ALA A 87 -21.91 -17.66 8.94
N PRO A 88 -21.52 -18.68 8.14
CA PRO A 88 -20.68 -19.79 8.62
C PRO A 88 -19.36 -19.39 9.28
N PHE A 89 -18.79 -18.24 8.91
CA PHE A 89 -17.49 -17.79 9.39
C PHE A 89 -17.58 -16.54 10.29
N SER A 90 -18.80 -16.05 10.59
CA SER A 90 -19.00 -14.76 11.26
C SER A 90 -18.15 -13.65 10.63
N ARG A 91 -18.10 -13.63 9.29
CA ARG A 91 -17.21 -12.79 8.50
C ARG A 91 -18.00 -11.73 7.75
N PHE A 92 -17.52 -10.50 7.80
CA PHE A 92 -18.03 -9.38 7.01
C PHE A 92 -16.93 -8.94 6.06
N THR A 93 -17.26 -8.79 4.78
CA THR A 93 -16.33 -8.31 3.77
C THR A 93 -16.93 -7.14 3.01
N PHE A 94 -16.12 -6.11 2.78
CA PHE A 94 -16.50 -4.96 1.97
C PHE A 94 -15.25 -4.33 1.34
N ASP A 95 -15.46 -3.67 0.21
CA ASP A 95 -14.39 -3.03 -0.56
C ASP A 95 -14.56 -1.51 -0.50
N VAL A 96 -13.52 -0.83 -0.02
CA VAL A 96 -13.46 0.64 0.06
C VAL A 96 -12.68 1.17 -1.14
N GLN A 97 -13.39 1.81 -2.07
CA GLN A 97 -12.77 2.51 -3.20
C GLN A 97 -12.40 3.93 -2.78
N LEU A 98 -11.12 4.30 -2.90
CA LEU A 98 -10.67 5.67 -2.77
C LEU A 98 -10.60 6.31 -4.16
N THR A 99 -11.53 7.21 -4.45
CA THR A 99 -11.69 7.85 -5.77
C THR A 99 -10.56 8.82 -6.12
N GLU A 100 -9.99 9.51 -5.12
CA GLU A 100 -8.90 10.49 -5.30
C GLU A 100 -7.58 9.85 -5.73
N SER A 101 -7.27 8.64 -5.25
CA SER A 101 -6.01 7.93 -5.52
C SER A 101 -6.16 6.72 -6.44
N ASP A 102 -7.39 6.45 -6.94
CA ASP A 102 -7.75 5.25 -7.69
C ASP A 102 -7.17 3.97 -7.07
N SER A 103 -7.43 3.78 -5.78
CA SER A 103 -6.91 2.69 -4.96
C SER A 103 -8.04 2.00 -4.20
N CYS A 104 -7.87 0.72 -3.90
CA CYS A 104 -8.88 -0.09 -3.22
C CYS A 104 -8.38 -0.57 -1.87
N ALA A 105 -9.28 -0.75 -0.90
CA ALA A 105 -9.03 -1.50 0.31
C ALA A 105 -10.06 -2.62 0.47
N HIS A 106 -9.59 -3.87 0.45
CA HIS A 106 -10.37 -5.05 0.75
C HIS A 106 -10.38 -5.27 2.25
N VAL A 107 -11.53 -5.08 2.88
CA VAL A 107 -11.67 -5.17 4.33
C VAL A 107 -12.44 -6.42 4.70
N ARG A 108 -11.94 -7.09 5.74
CA ARG A 108 -12.51 -8.31 6.29
C ARG A 108 -12.54 -8.22 7.80
N VAL A 109 -13.73 -8.30 8.37
CA VAL A 109 -13.97 -8.36 9.81
C VAL A 109 -14.42 -9.76 10.16
N GLU A 110 -13.69 -10.44 11.03
CA GLU A 110 -14.03 -11.77 11.53
C GLU A 110 -14.28 -11.70 13.03
N LYS A 111 -15.45 -12.17 13.44
CA LYS A 111 -15.87 -12.23 14.84
C LYS A 111 -16.06 -13.67 15.31
N PRO A 112 -14.97 -14.43 15.52
CA PRO A 112 -15.05 -15.67 16.31
C PRO A 112 -15.39 -15.34 17.77
N SER A 113 -15.75 -16.35 18.55
CA SER A 113 -16.29 -16.20 19.91
C SER A 113 -15.37 -15.54 20.94
N GLU A 114 -14.08 -15.35 20.64
CA GLU A 114 -13.07 -14.89 21.63
C GLU A 114 -12.29 -13.64 21.22
N VAL A 115 -11.96 -13.46 19.93
CA VAL A 115 -11.08 -12.38 19.46
C VAL A 115 -11.60 -11.83 18.14
N THR A 116 -11.87 -10.54 18.05
CA THR A 116 -12.25 -9.93 16.77
C THR A 116 -11.00 -9.65 15.96
N THR A 117 -10.99 -10.07 14.69
CA THR A 117 -9.88 -9.83 13.76
C THR A 117 -10.37 -8.95 12.62
N VAL A 118 -9.74 -7.80 12.44
CA VAL A 118 -9.96 -6.91 11.29
C VAL A 118 -8.73 -6.97 10.41
N THR A 119 -8.91 -7.39 9.17
CA THR A 119 -7.88 -7.39 8.14
C THR A 119 -8.26 -6.39 7.06
N ALA A 120 -7.35 -5.48 6.72
CA ALA A 120 -7.51 -4.58 5.59
C ALA A 120 -6.33 -4.74 4.63
N LEU A 121 -6.64 -5.02 3.37
CA LEU A 121 -5.66 -5.20 2.30
C LEU A 121 -5.87 -4.11 1.26
N GLY A 122 -4.98 -3.13 1.22
CA GLY A 122 -4.99 -2.06 0.26
C GLY A 122 -4.20 -2.38 -1.00
N GLU A 123 -4.69 -1.91 -2.13
CA GLU A 123 -4.10 -2.04 -3.46
C GLU A 123 -3.88 -0.66 -4.08
N ASN A 124 -2.81 -0.50 -4.86
CA ASN A 124 -2.53 0.73 -5.61
C ASN A 124 -3.42 0.93 -6.86
N THR A 125 -4.47 0.13 -7.01
CA THR A 125 -5.41 0.16 -8.13
C THR A 125 -6.84 0.11 -7.61
N GLY A 126 -7.79 0.65 -8.36
CA GLY A 126 -9.21 0.60 -8.00
C GLY A 126 -9.75 -0.83 -7.89
N CYS A 127 -10.81 -0.99 -7.11
CA CYS A 127 -11.44 -2.26 -6.80
C CYS A 127 -11.91 -2.95 -8.09
N GLY A 128 -11.48 -4.20 -8.30
CA GLY A 128 -11.81 -4.97 -9.50
C GLY A 128 -10.99 -4.60 -10.75
N SER A 129 -10.02 -3.70 -10.64
CA SER A 129 -9.10 -3.38 -11.74
C SER A 129 -8.01 -4.46 -11.85
N ALA A 130 -8.00 -5.19 -12.96
CA ALA A 130 -6.94 -6.15 -13.24
C ALA A 130 -5.70 -5.43 -13.81
N SER A 131 -4.68 -5.21 -12.98
CA SER A 131 -3.40 -4.64 -13.41
C SER A 131 -2.25 -5.62 -13.18
N ALA A 132 -1.35 -5.74 -14.18
CA ALA A 132 -0.11 -6.52 -14.04
C ALA A 132 0.91 -5.89 -13.06
N ARG A 133 0.62 -4.68 -12.53
CA ARG A 133 1.48 -3.93 -11.61
C ARG A 133 0.78 -3.61 -10.28
N THR A 134 -0.12 -4.48 -9.84
CA THR A 134 -0.78 -4.33 -8.55
C THR A 134 0.21 -4.57 -7.40
N VAL A 135 0.33 -3.59 -6.53
CA VAL A 135 1.05 -3.63 -5.26
C VAL A 135 0.02 -3.69 -4.16
N GLN A 136 0.15 -4.68 -3.29
CA GLN A 136 -0.75 -4.89 -2.16
C GLN A 136 0.00 -4.71 -0.83
N ARG A 137 -0.62 -4.00 0.11
CA ARG A 137 -0.15 -3.80 1.49
C ARG A 137 -1.34 -3.99 2.43
N GLY A 138 -1.11 -4.26 3.71
CA GLY A 138 -2.24 -4.48 4.60
C GLY A 138 -1.91 -4.46 6.08
N PHE A 139 -2.97 -4.35 6.86
CA PHE A 139 -2.96 -4.38 8.32
C PHE A 139 -3.86 -5.52 8.81
N GLU A 140 -3.46 -6.11 9.92
CA GLU A 140 -4.29 -7.05 10.67
C GLU A 140 -4.30 -6.58 12.12
N VAL A 141 -5.49 -6.27 12.62
CA VAL A 141 -5.74 -5.81 13.99
C VAL A 141 -6.56 -6.86 14.70
N LYS A 142 -6.11 -7.26 15.89
CA LYS A 142 -6.81 -8.23 16.74
C LYS A 142 -7.09 -7.60 18.09
N TYR A 143 -8.32 -7.70 18.56
CA TYR A 143 -8.73 -7.14 19.83
C TYR A 143 -9.86 -7.94 20.48
#